data_AF-A0A4Q3B7J6-F1
#
_entry.id   AF-A0A4Q3B7J6-F1
#
_cell.length_a   1.000
_cell.length_b   1.000
_cell.length_c   1.000
_cell.angle_alpha   90.00
_cell.angle_beta   90.00
_cell.angle_gamma   90.00
#
_symmetry.space_group_name_H-M   'P 1'
#
loop_
_entity.id
_entity.type
_entity.pdbx_description
1 polymer ?
#
loop_
_entity_poly.entity_id
_entity_poly.type
_entity_poly.pdbx_seq_one_letter_code
_entity_poly.pdbx_strand_id
1 'polypeptide(L)'
;MYEHSNKNIILGIDVGGSHITSALVNATDYSIVDGSMARGRVEKNGSKEIILKQWINIIEETLDKMPAQRLAGIGFAMPGPFNYEEGICLMQGVNKYESLYNFNINNFIKKQFLLEDDFPVKFENDASCFGLGESMQEDVCLHEKLIAVTLGTGFGATFLQNNTIRKDGDDVPALGQLYDQPYLDGIAEDYVSTAWLLKEYNKYSNIPVTEVKDIAEKAMAGEENALQVLETFGKHFAACIIPWIKKFGAQCLVIGGSIAKSAQLFTAPLYAALEKNNIQLKIKISTLMEISAITGAASLVHTAGTSLPADDSRQWRKSSQALLPAKIENTELTPGEYDIYPFYNIGENAIFSGYESLTKWITDKKTVSIDGYGGNDWEAIKEKLDEYFQQNNLNVQWTFTSSFLKPEAAITEMVTPFLGEPGAVWGTRTSLTLKDFYNTDDIAAIKENDAHDIQIVIGTGAALSQFKNIIYV
;
A
#
# COMPACT_ATOMS: atom_id res chain seq x y z
N MET A 1 5.29 24.13 -6.39
CA MET A 1 5.11 22.81 -7.05
C MET A 1 5.22 21.74 -5.95
N TYR A 2 4.18 21.61 -5.12
CA TYR A 2 4.09 20.63 -4.03
C TYR A 2 2.60 20.26 -3.83
N GLU A 3 2.03 19.52 -4.78
CA GLU A 3 0.68 18.94 -4.64
C GLU A 3 0.70 17.44 -4.29
N HIS A 4 1.89 16.87 -4.11
CA HIS A 4 2.04 15.42 -3.94
C HIS A 4 2.09 14.93 -2.49
N SER A 5 2.06 15.79 -1.46
CA SER A 5 2.17 15.35 -0.05
C SER A 5 0.85 15.22 0.72
N ASN A 6 -0.31 15.47 0.10
CA ASN A 6 -1.62 15.48 0.77
C ASN A 6 -2.60 14.37 0.30
N LYS A 7 -2.17 13.47 -0.58
CA LYS A 7 -2.99 12.34 -1.08
C LYS A 7 -2.62 11.06 -0.32
N ASN A 8 -3.15 10.90 0.90
CA ASN A 8 -2.76 9.79 1.79
C ASN A 8 -3.90 8.80 2.09
N ILE A 9 -5.10 9.01 1.53
CA ILE A 9 -6.25 8.12 1.75
C ILE A 9 -6.67 7.49 0.44
N ILE A 10 -6.89 6.18 0.44
CA ILE A 10 -7.43 5.41 -0.69
C ILE A 10 -8.78 4.85 -0.27
N LEU A 11 -9.76 4.88 -1.15
CA LEU A 11 -11.03 4.20 -0.94
C LEU A 11 -10.91 2.76 -1.43
N GLY A 12 -10.90 1.79 -0.52
CA GLY A 12 -10.96 0.37 -0.84
C GLY A 12 -12.41 -0.12 -0.83
N ILE A 13 -12.80 -0.90 -1.83
CA ILE A 13 -14.18 -1.37 -2.02
C ILE A 13 -14.15 -2.87 -2.35
N ASP A 14 -14.89 -3.68 -1.60
CA ASP A 14 -15.19 -5.09 -1.89
C ASP A 14 -16.64 -5.24 -2.36
N VAL A 15 -16.82 -5.71 -3.59
CA VAL A 15 -18.13 -5.90 -4.21
C VAL A 15 -18.46 -7.40 -4.24
N GLY A 16 -19.12 -7.90 -3.21
CA GLY A 16 -19.61 -9.28 -3.18
C GLY A 16 -20.82 -9.51 -4.09
N GLY A 17 -21.32 -10.75 -4.19
CA GLY A 17 -22.54 -11.03 -4.96
C GLY A 17 -23.84 -10.50 -4.33
N SER A 18 -23.86 -10.14 -3.06
CA SER A 18 -25.09 -9.74 -2.33
C SER A 18 -24.91 -8.49 -1.48
N HIS A 19 -23.70 -7.94 -1.48
CA HIS A 19 -23.30 -6.84 -0.62
C HIS A 19 -22.16 -6.06 -1.27
N ILE A 20 -21.97 -4.85 -0.79
CA ILE A 20 -20.80 -4.03 -1.03
C ILE A 20 -20.31 -3.56 0.33
N THR A 21 -19.00 -3.63 0.54
CA THR A 21 -18.33 -3.08 1.71
C THR A 21 -17.27 -2.10 1.21
N SER A 22 -17.17 -0.92 1.82
CA SER A 22 -16.11 0.04 1.51
C SER A 22 -15.52 0.62 2.80
N ALA A 23 -14.25 1.00 2.73
CA ALA A 23 -13.58 1.70 3.82
C ALA A 23 -12.48 2.61 3.27
N LEU A 24 -12.10 3.60 4.08
CA LEU A 24 -10.94 4.42 3.81
C LEU A 24 -9.69 3.69 4.33
N VAL A 25 -8.65 3.69 3.53
CA VAL A 25 -7.38 3.01 3.77
C VAL A 25 -6.26 4.03 3.73
N ASN A 26 -5.37 4.02 4.71
CA ASN A 26 -4.17 4.85 4.70
C ASN A 26 -3.21 4.33 3.63
N ALA A 27 -2.77 5.19 2.72
CA ALA A 27 -1.89 4.82 1.62
C ALA A 27 -0.50 4.34 2.10
N THR A 28 -0.06 4.76 3.29
CA THR A 28 1.29 4.49 3.81
C THR A 28 1.44 3.08 4.37
N ASP A 29 0.50 2.65 5.21
CA ASP A 29 0.57 1.39 5.96
C ASP A 29 -0.58 0.43 5.63
N TYR A 30 -1.47 0.83 4.71
CA TYR A 30 -2.68 0.10 4.32
C TYR A 30 -3.63 -0.24 5.48
N SER A 31 -3.54 0.51 6.59
CA SER A 31 -4.48 0.36 7.71
C SER A 31 -5.85 0.95 7.35
N ILE A 32 -6.91 0.35 7.87
CA ILE A 32 -8.26 0.92 7.77
C ILE A 32 -8.34 2.15 8.66
N VAL A 33 -8.92 3.24 8.16
CA VAL A 33 -9.24 4.43 8.96
C VAL A 33 -10.43 4.09 9.87
N ASP A 34 -10.25 4.26 11.17
CA ASP A 34 -11.24 3.91 12.18
C ASP A 34 -12.60 4.57 11.91
N GLY A 35 -13.66 3.78 12.03
CA GLY A 35 -15.05 4.22 11.82
C GLY A 35 -15.45 4.43 10.36
N SER A 36 -14.52 4.44 9.40
CA SER A 36 -14.82 4.75 8.00
C SER A 36 -15.63 3.67 7.28
N MET A 37 -15.56 2.41 7.74
CA MET A 37 -16.18 1.28 7.07
C MET A 37 -17.70 1.41 6.96
N ALA A 38 -18.24 1.12 5.78
CA ALA A 38 -19.67 1.04 5.49
C ALA A 38 -19.99 -0.25 4.72
N ARG A 39 -21.16 -0.83 4.97
CA ARG A 39 -21.61 -2.06 4.31
C ARG A 39 -23.08 -1.99 3.97
N GLY A 40 -23.41 -2.35 2.73
CA GLY A 40 -24.79 -2.37 2.23
C GLY A 40 -25.14 -3.67 1.51
N ARG A 41 -26.43 -3.95 1.44
CA ARG A 41 -26.96 -5.03 0.59
C ARG A 41 -27.06 -4.56 -0.86
N VAL A 42 -26.75 -5.46 -1.79
CA VAL A 42 -26.86 -5.21 -3.23
C VAL A 42 -27.81 -6.22 -3.87
N GLU A 43 -28.71 -5.72 -4.71
CA GLU A 43 -29.59 -6.52 -5.54
C GLU A 43 -28.86 -6.91 -6.83
N LYS A 44 -28.06 -7.99 -6.79
CA LYS A 44 -27.26 -8.44 -7.95
C LYS A 44 -28.01 -8.68 -9.26
N ASN A 45 -29.32 -8.93 -9.17
CA ASN A 45 -30.21 -9.16 -10.31
C ASN A 45 -31.16 -7.96 -10.55
N GLY A 46 -30.94 -6.85 -9.84
CA GLY A 46 -31.69 -5.62 -10.00
C GLY A 46 -31.35 -4.91 -11.31
N SER A 47 -32.08 -3.84 -11.60
CA SER A 47 -31.71 -2.96 -12.71
C SER A 47 -30.36 -2.30 -12.44
N LYS A 48 -29.68 -1.89 -13.52
CA LYS A 48 -28.42 -1.16 -13.45
C LYS A 48 -28.52 0.05 -12.51
N GLU A 49 -29.61 0.80 -12.61
CA GLU A 49 -29.84 2.02 -11.80
C GLU A 49 -29.95 1.69 -10.32
N ILE A 50 -30.61 0.58 -9.96
CA ILE A 50 -30.74 0.12 -8.57
C ILE A 50 -29.37 -0.29 -8.03
N ILE A 51 -28.62 -1.10 -8.78
CA ILE A 51 -27.30 -1.59 -8.38
C ILE A 51 -26.33 -0.43 -8.18
N LEU A 52 -26.21 0.45 -9.17
CA LEU A 52 -25.30 1.59 -9.10
C LEU A 52 -25.68 2.53 -7.97
N LYS A 53 -26.98 2.81 -7.76
CA LYS A 53 -27.42 3.63 -6.62
C LYS A 53 -27.03 3.00 -5.28
N GLN A 54 -27.20 1.69 -5.12
CA GLN A 54 -26.79 0.98 -3.91
C GLN A 54 -25.28 1.08 -3.67
N TRP A 55 -24.47 0.98 -4.72
CA TRP A 55 -23.01 1.16 -4.60
C TRP A 55 -22.63 2.59 -4.22
N ILE A 56 -23.20 3.59 -4.90
CA ILE A 56 -22.92 5.00 -4.63
C ILE A 56 -23.28 5.38 -3.21
N ASN A 57 -24.44 4.95 -2.70
CA ASN A 57 -24.84 5.26 -1.32
C ASN A 57 -23.81 4.78 -0.28
N ILE A 58 -23.22 3.60 -0.48
CA ILE A 58 -22.23 3.03 0.47
C ILE A 58 -20.87 3.71 0.33
N ILE A 59 -20.49 4.06 -0.91
CA ILE A 59 -19.28 4.85 -1.17
C ILE A 59 -19.41 6.24 -0.54
N GLU A 60 -20.54 6.93 -0.73
CA GLU A 60 -20.82 8.25 -0.14
C GLU A 60 -20.78 8.17 1.39
N GLU A 61 -21.41 7.18 2.02
CA GLU A 61 -21.34 6.98 3.47
C GLU A 61 -19.91 6.82 3.99
N THR A 62 -19.03 6.19 3.20
CA THR A 62 -17.61 6.02 3.53
C THR A 62 -16.84 7.33 3.36
N LEU A 63 -17.08 8.05 2.25
CA LEU A 63 -16.43 9.31 1.94
C LEU A 63 -16.84 10.45 2.89
N ASP A 64 -18.06 10.43 3.42
CA ASP A 64 -18.53 11.39 4.43
C ASP A 64 -17.72 11.33 5.73
N LYS A 65 -17.05 10.21 5.98
CA LYS A 65 -16.19 9.98 7.15
C LYS A 65 -14.71 10.27 6.84
N MET A 66 -14.41 10.84 5.67
CA MET A 66 -13.04 11.11 5.26
C MET A 66 -12.43 12.23 6.11
N PRO A 67 -11.23 12.02 6.65
CA PRO A 67 -10.53 13.08 7.39
C PRO A 67 -10.08 14.19 6.43
N ALA A 68 -9.53 15.31 6.95
CA ALA A 68 -9.12 16.48 6.17
C ALA A 68 -7.86 16.25 5.29
N GLN A 69 -7.88 15.19 4.48
CA GLN A 69 -6.86 14.76 3.52
C GLN A 69 -7.51 14.58 2.15
N ARG A 70 -6.70 14.47 1.08
CA ARG A 70 -7.21 14.22 -0.26
C ARG A 70 -7.27 12.71 -0.55
N LEU A 71 -8.32 12.33 -1.28
CA LEU A 71 -8.43 10.98 -1.85
C LEU A 71 -7.34 10.80 -2.92
N ALA A 72 -6.52 9.77 -2.75
CA ALA A 72 -5.41 9.42 -3.63
C ALA A 72 -5.86 8.54 -4.80
N GLY A 73 -6.88 7.71 -4.58
CA GLY A 73 -7.46 6.82 -5.57
C GLY A 73 -8.59 5.96 -5.02
N ILE A 74 -9.15 5.12 -5.88
CA ILE A 74 -10.20 4.17 -5.55
C ILE A 74 -9.78 2.78 -6.07
N GLY A 75 -9.85 1.78 -5.20
CA GLY A 75 -9.57 0.39 -5.52
C GLY A 75 -10.82 -0.49 -5.36
N PHE A 76 -11.13 -1.31 -6.35
CA PHE A 76 -12.24 -2.26 -6.35
C PHE A 76 -11.76 -3.72 -6.39
N ALA A 77 -12.13 -4.48 -5.36
CA ALA A 77 -12.27 -5.93 -5.38
C ALA A 77 -13.59 -6.27 -6.08
N MET A 78 -13.50 -6.78 -7.31
CA MET A 78 -14.64 -6.97 -8.19
C MET A 78 -14.73 -8.43 -8.67
N PRO A 79 -15.88 -9.10 -8.55
CA PRO A 79 -16.03 -10.46 -9.05
C PRO A 79 -15.86 -10.48 -10.57
N GLY A 80 -15.57 -11.67 -11.11
CA GLY A 80 -15.51 -11.90 -12.55
C GLY A 80 -16.80 -12.50 -13.13
N PRO A 81 -16.90 -12.62 -14.47
CA PRO A 81 -15.96 -12.08 -15.48
C PRO A 81 -16.00 -10.55 -15.59
N PHE A 82 -14.84 -9.91 -15.74
CA PHE A 82 -14.70 -8.46 -15.75
C PHE A 82 -13.44 -8.06 -16.54
N ASN A 83 -13.49 -6.97 -17.31
CA ASN A 83 -12.29 -6.32 -17.84
C ASN A 83 -11.72 -5.41 -16.75
N TYR A 84 -10.80 -5.96 -15.97
CA TYR A 84 -10.19 -5.28 -14.82
C TYR A 84 -9.33 -4.08 -15.20
N GLU A 85 -8.75 -4.07 -16.40
CA GLU A 85 -7.93 -2.97 -16.90
C GLU A 85 -8.79 -1.75 -17.25
N GLU A 86 -9.87 -1.96 -18.01
CA GLU A 86 -10.74 -0.88 -18.47
C GLU A 86 -11.90 -0.55 -17.52
N GLY A 87 -12.14 -1.40 -16.51
CA GLY A 87 -13.25 -1.25 -15.58
C GLY A 87 -14.61 -1.62 -16.17
N ILE A 88 -14.67 -2.58 -17.11
CA ILE A 88 -15.90 -2.96 -17.83
C ILE A 88 -16.44 -4.28 -17.29
N CYS A 89 -17.72 -4.30 -16.90
CA CYS A 89 -18.38 -5.52 -16.48
C CYS A 89 -18.64 -6.46 -17.67
N LEU A 90 -18.18 -7.70 -17.58
CA LEU A 90 -18.36 -8.74 -18.59
C LEU A 90 -19.20 -9.91 -18.08
N MET A 91 -19.92 -9.72 -16.96
CA MET A 91 -20.74 -10.77 -16.37
C MET A 91 -21.99 -11.00 -17.19
N GLN A 92 -22.09 -12.22 -17.73
CA GLN A 92 -23.26 -12.68 -18.47
C GLN A 92 -23.46 -14.17 -18.17
N GLY A 93 -24.69 -14.57 -17.81
CA GLY A 93 -25.01 -15.97 -17.51
C GLY A 93 -24.41 -16.52 -16.22
N VAL A 94 -23.91 -15.65 -15.33
CA VAL A 94 -23.30 -16.02 -14.03
C VAL A 94 -24.18 -15.62 -12.83
N ASN A 95 -25.43 -15.21 -13.07
CA ASN A 95 -26.41 -14.83 -12.03
C ASN A 95 -25.86 -13.79 -11.04
N LYS A 96 -25.10 -12.82 -11.59
CA LYS A 96 -24.47 -11.71 -10.87
C LYS A 96 -24.28 -10.54 -11.83
N TYR A 97 -24.85 -9.37 -11.51
CA TYR A 97 -24.64 -8.09 -12.19
C TYR A 97 -24.86 -8.10 -13.71
N GLU A 98 -25.73 -8.97 -14.22
CA GLU A 98 -25.94 -9.12 -15.66
C GLU A 98 -26.48 -7.84 -16.33
N SER A 99 -27.25 -7.03 -15.60
CA SER A 99 -27.73 -5.73 -16.07
C SER A 99 -26.62 -4.68 -16.25
N LEU A 100 -25.40 -4.97 -15.77
CA LEU A 100 -24.20 -4.17 -15.99
C LEU A 100 -23.35 -4.69 -17.15
N TYR A 101 -23.77 -5.72 -17.89
CA TYR A 101 -22.97 -6.25 -19.00
C TYR A 101 -22.57 -5.16 -20.01
N ASN A 102 -21.28 -5.12 -20.33
CA ASN A 102 -20.62 -4.13 -21.20
C ASN A 102 -20.71 -2.67 -20.69
N PHE A 103 -21.02 -2.47 -19.42
CA PHE A 103 -21.04 -1.14 -18.79
C PHE A 103 -19.68 -0.81 -18.18
N ASN A 104 -19.15 0.37 -18.50
CA ASN A 104 -17.88 0.85 -17.97
C ASN A 104 -18.10 1.52 -16.60
N ILE A 105 -17.73 0.79 -15.55
CA ILE A 105 -17.84 1.21 -14.15
C ILE A 105 -16.82 2.30 -13.83
N ASN A 106 -15.61 2.23 -14.39
CA ASN A 106 -14.57 3.24 -14.18
C ASN A 106 -15.07 4.65 -14.55
N ASN A 107 -15.58 4.80 -15.77
CA ASN A 107 -16.12 6.06 -16.29
C ASN A 107 -17.35 6.51 -15.50
N PHE A 108 -18.19 5.58 -15.06
CA PHE A 108 -19.34 5.90 -14.23
C PHE A 108 -18.91 6.49 -12.87
N ILE A 109 -17.97 5.85 -12.18
CA ILE A 109 -17.46 6.31 -10.88
C ILE A 109 -16.78 7.67 -11.02
N LYS A 110 -15.91 7.86 -12.03
CA LYS A 110 -15.26 9.14 -12.28
C LYS A 110 -16.26 10.27 -12.50
N LYS A 111 -17.27 10.03 -13.33
CA LYS A 111 -18.33 10.99 -13.59
C LYS A 111 -19.20 11.29 -12.36
N GLN A 112 -19.57 10.26 -11.60
CA GLN A 112 -20.43 10.39 -10.42
C GLN A 112 -19.77 11.24 -9.34
N PHE A 113 -18.47 11.09 -9.12
CA PHE A 113 -17.71 11.79 -8.08
C PHE A 113 -16.90 12.98 -8.60
N LEU A 114 -17.13 13.41 -9.86
CA LEU A 114 -16.44 14.55 -10.50
C LEU A 114 -14.91 14.45 -10.43
N LEU A 115 -14.38 13.23 -10.61
CA LEU A 115 -12.95 12.95 -10.57
C LEU A 115 -12.29 13.32 -11.89
N GLU A 116 -11.00 13.69 -11.83
CA GLU A 116 -10.19 13.95 -13.01
C GLU A 116 -10.09 12.71 -13.92
N ASP A 117 -9.91 12.90 -15.22
CA ASP A 117 -9.86 11.80 -16.19
C ASP A 117 -8.71 10.83 -15.91
N ASP A 118 -7.59 11.31 -15.37
CA ASP A 118 -6.41 10.55 -14.98
C ASP A 118 -6.45 10.07 -13.51
N PHE A 119 -7.53 10.36 -12.77
CA PHE A 119 -7.67 9.92 -11.39
C PHE A 119 -7.66 8.37 -11.31
N PRO A 120 -6.85 7.78 -10.41
CA PRO A 120 -6.68 6.34 -10.38
C PRO A 120 -7.90 5.64 -9.77
N VAL A 121 -8.64 4.94 -10.63
CA VAL A 121 -9.67 3.96 -10.27
C VAL A 121 -9.21 2.60 -10.79
N LYS A 122 -8.88 1.68 -9.88
CA LYS A 122 -8.30 0.36 -10.19
C LYS A 122 -9.26 -0.76 -9.81
N PHE A 123 -9.26 -1.82 -10.60
CA PHE A 123 -10.12 -2.99 -10.39
C PHE A 123 -9.25 -4.24 -10.42
N GLU A 124 -9.58 -5.22 -9.59
CA GLU A 124 -8.99 -6.56 -9.61
C GLU A 124 -9.97 -7.57 -9.04
N ASN A 125 -9.76 -8.85 -9.34
CA ASN A 125 -10.58 -9.95 -8.83
C ASN A 125 -10.61 -9.98 -7.29
N ASP A 126 -11.77 -10.27 -6.72
CA ASP A 126 -12.00 -10.37 -5.26
C ASP A 126 -11.02 -11.32 -4.54
N ALA A 127 -10.78 -12.52 -5.08
CA ALA A 127 -9.80 -13.45 -4.51
C ALA A 127 -8.36 -12.94 -4.63
N SER A 128 -8.05 -12.17 -5.68
CA SER A 128 -6.74 -11.56 -5.87
C SER A 128 -6.49 -10.39 -4.91
N CYS A 129 -7.47 -9.51 -4.74
CA CYS A 129 -7.43 -8.48 -3.71
C CYS A 129 -7.34 -9.09 -2.31
N PHE A 130 -8.11 -10.14 -2.00
CA PHE A 130 -7.99 -10.86 -0.74
C PHE A 130 -6.55 -11.34 -0.50
N GLY A 131 -5.93 -11.98 -1.50
CA GLY A 131 -4.54 -12.41 -1.39
C GLY A 131 -3.56 -11.26 -1.20
N LEU A 132 -3.74 -10.14 -1.92
CA LEU A 132 -2.89 -8.95 -1.76
C LEU A 132 -2.96 -8.42 -0.33
N GLY A 133 -4.16 -8.20 0.22
CA GLY A 133 -4.31 -7.72 1.59
C GLY A 133 -3.74 -8.68 2.64
N GLU A 134 -3.91 -9.99 2.45
CA GLU A 134 -3.29 -11.00 3.33
C GLU A 134 -1.76 -11.01 3.23
N SER A 135 -1.20 -10.76 2.04
CA SER A 135 0.25 -10.72 1.83
C SER A 135 0.95 -9.60 2.59
N MET A 136 0.23 -8.54 2.95
CA MET A 136 0.77 -7.40 3.70
C MET A 136 0.87 -7.66 5.21
N GLN A 137 0.30 -8.75 5.71
CA GLN A 137 0.35 -9.10 7.12
C GLN A 137 1.76 -9.54 7.53
N GLU A 138 2.22 -9.11 8.71
CA GLU A 138 3.61 -9.33 9.19
C GLU A 138 4.06 -10.80 9.12
N ASP A 139 3.14 -11.74 9.37
CA ASP A 139 3.44 -13.16 9.40
C ASP A 139 3.36 -13.82 8.02
N VAL A 140 2.87 -13.12 6.99
CA VAL A 140 2.74 -13.59 5.61
C VAL A 140 3.77 -12.91 4.69
N CYS A 141 4.02 -11.61 4.88
CA CYS A 141 4.84 -10.77 4.00
C CYS A 141 6.29 -11.24 3.82
N LEU A 142 6.76 -12.13 4.70
CA LEU A 142 8.08 -12.76 4.63
C LEU A 142 8.20 -13.83 3.54
N HIS A 143 7.09 -14.27 2.92
CA HIS A 143 7.09 -15.34 1.94
C HIS A 143 7.04 -14.78 0.51
N GLU A 144 8.04 -15.11 -0.30
CA GLU A 144 8.13 -14.67 -1.69
C GLU A 144 7.02 -15.27 -2.55
N LYS A 145 6.69 -16.56 -2.35
CA LYS A 145 5.66 -17.27 -3.11
C LYS A 145 4.54 -17.72 -2.20
N LEU A 146 3.35 -17.19 -2.42
CA LEU A 146 2.16 -17.51 -1.63
C LEU A 146 0.97 -17.83 -2.55
N ILE A 147 0.12 -18.73 -2.08
CA ILE A 147 -1.19 -18.99 -2.67
C ILE A 147 -2.23 -18.53 -1.66
N ALA A 148 -3.19 -17.72 -2.07
CA ALA A 148 -4.33 -17.36 -1.23
C ALA A 148 -5.60 -17.93 -1.87
N VAL A 149 -6.44 -18.56 -1.06
CA VAL A 149 -7.70 -19.15 -1.51
C VAL A 149 -8.87 -18.63 -0.68
N THR A 150 -10.01 -18.43 -1.35
CA THR A 150 -11.27 -18.09 -0.71
C THR A 150 -12.28 -19.23 -0.89
N LEU A 151 -12.67 -19.83 0.22
CA LEU A 151 -13.60 -20.95 0.27
C LEU A 151 -14.98 -20.45 0.73
N GLY A 152 -15.95 -20.44 -0.18
CA GLY A 152 -17.27 -19.90 0.11
C GLY A 152 -18.33 -20.43 -0.86
N THR A 153 -19.07 -19.52 -1.49
CA THR A 153 -20.00 -19.89 -2.56
C THR A 153 -19.30 -20.67 -3.68
N GLY A 154 -18.07 -20.27 -4.02
CA GLY A 154 -17.21 -20.94 -4.99
C GLY A 154 -15.78 -21.16 -4.47
N PHE A 155 -14.86 -21.46 -5.39
CA PHE A 155 -13.45 -21.73 -5.10
C PHE A 155 -12.52 -20.65 -5.70
N GLY A 156 -12.37 -19.54 -4.99
CA GLY A 156 -11.47 -18.47 -5.42
C GLY A 156 -10.01 -18.79 -5.09
N ALA A 157 -9.09 -18.37 -5.95
CA ALA A 157 -7.66 -18.50 -5.71
C ALA A 157 -6.89 -17.36 -6.38
N THR A 158 -5.72 -17.06 -5.82
CA THR A 158 -4.71 -16.21 -6.43
C THR A 158 -3.32 -16.71 -6.06
N PHE A 159 -2.37 -16.43 -6.95
CA PHE A 159 -0.96 -16.75 -6.79
C PHE A 159 -0.21 -15.43 -6.72
N LEU A 160 0.51 -15.19 -5.64
CA LEU A 160 1.37 -14.02 -5.53
C LEU A 160 2.83 -14.44 -5.50
N GLN A 161 3.63 -13.71 -6.25
CA GLN A 161 5.07 -13.75 -6.17
C GLN A 161 5.58 -12.34 -5.89
N ASN A 162 6.29 -12.15 -4.78
CA ASN A 162 6.77 -10.85 -4.31
C ASN A 162 5.64 -9.80 -4.28
N ASN A 163 4.52 -10.14 -3.63
CA ASN A 163 3.25 -9.38 -3.57
C ASN A 163 2.69 -8.90 -4.92
N THR A 164 3.12 -9.51 -6.02
CA THR A 164 2.56 -9.26 -7.36
C THR A 164 1.70 -10.43 -7.79
N ILE A 165 0.52 -10.15 -8.33
CA ILE A 165 -0.40 -11.17 -8.84
C ILE A 165 0.21 -11.85 -10.06
N ARG A 166 0.30 -13.18 -10.01
CA ARG A 166 0.74 -14.04 -11.11
C ARG A 166 -0.49 -14.59 -11.84
N LYS A 167 -0.73 -14.11 -13.06
CA LYS A 167 -1.83 -14.55 -13.95
C LYS A 167 -1.35 -15.40 -15.12
N ASP A 168 -0.03 -15.50 -15.30
CA ASP A 168 0.65 -16.19 -16.39
C ASP A 168 1.88 -16.96 -15.89
N GLY A 169 2.32 -17.92 -16.70
CA GLY A 169 3.50 -18.75 -16.42
C GLY A 169 3.16 -20.23 -16.35
N ASP A 170 4.16 -21.07 -16.60
CA ASP A 170 3.98 -22.52 -16.55
C ASP A 170 3.72 -23.03 -15.13
N ASP A 171 4.07 -22.27 -14.09
CA ASP A 171 3.97 -22.65 -12.69
C ASP A 171 2.65 -22.22 -12.01
N VAL A 172 1.78 -21.47 -12.72
CA VAL A 172 0.45 -21.04 -12.27
C VAL A 172 -0.64 -21.48 -13.24
N PRO A 173 -1.90 -21.64 -12.79
CA PRO A 173 -3.02 -21.89 -13.69
C PRO A 173 -3.32 -20.66 -14.55
N ALA A 174 -4.09 -20.85 -15.62
CA ALA A 174 -4.54 -19.74 -16.45
C ALA A 174 -5.24 -18.66 -15.59
N LEU A 175 -4.85 -17.40 -15.78
CA LEU A 175 -5.34 -16.26 -15.01
C LEU A 175 -5.07 -16.34 -13.49
N GLY A 176 -4.27 -17.29 -13.02
CA GLY A 176 -3.99 -17.49 -11.59
C GLY A 176 -5.20 -18.04 -10.80
N GLN A 177 -6.16 -18.67 -11.47
CA GLN A 177 -7.43 -19.13 -10.88
C GLN A 177 -7.51 -20.65 -10.74
N LEU A 178 -8.22 -21.15 -9.73
CA LEU A 178 -8.36 -22.60 -9.47
C LEU A 178 -9.76 -23.16 -9.65
N TYR A 179 -10.80 -22.33 -9.77
CA TYR A 179 -12.19 -22.78 -9.76
C TYR A 179 -12.52 -23.70 -10.94
N ASP A 180 -11.95 -23.43 -12.11
CA ASP A 180 -12.22 -24.09 -13.40
C ASP A 180 -11.30 -25.28 -13.70
N GLN A 181 -10.40 -25.62 -12.77
CA GLN A 181 -9.41 -26.66 -13.01
C GLN A 181 -10.10 -28.03 -13.10
N PRO A 182 -9.77 -28.85 -14.12
CA PRO A 182 -10.34 -30.18 -14.27
C PRO A 182 -10.13 -31.03 -13.02
N TYR A 183 -11.20 -31.57 -12.47
CA TYR A 183 -11.16 -32.38 -11.26
C TYR A 183 -12.28 -33.42 -11.25
N LEU A 184 -11.90 -34.70 -11.17
CA LEU A 184 -12.81 -35.84 -11.25
C LEU A 184 -13.69 -35.77 -12.52
N ASP A 185 -15.02 -35.75 -12.36
CA ASP A 185 -15.98 -35.74 -13.47
C ASP A 185 -16.44 -34.31 -13.84
N GLY A 186 -15.78 -33.28 -13.32
CA GLY A 186 -16.14 -31.88 -13.52
C GLY A 186 -14.95 -30.93 -13.29
N ILE A 187 -15.22 -29.82 -12.61
CA ILE A 187 -14.21 -28.81 -12.24
C ILE A 187 -14.02 -28.74 -10.72
N ALA A 188 -12.93 -28.14 -10.27
CA ALA A 188 -12.60 -28.05 -8.85
C ALA A 188 -13.71 -27.40 -8.01
N GLU A 189 -14.37 -26.35 -8.51
CA GLU A 189 -15.49 -25.69 -7.80
C GLU A 189 -16.70 -26.61 -7.55
N ASP A 190 -16.93 -27.61 -8.42
CA ASP A 190 -18.03 -28.58 -8.25
C ASP A 190 -17.88 -29.41 -6.96
N TYR A 191 -16.67 -29.49 -6.41
CA TYR A 191 -16.32 -30.27 -5.22
C TYR A 191 -15.85 -29.40 -4.05
N VAL A 192 -15.29 -28.22 -4.33
CA VAL A 192 -14.75 -27.28 -3.33
C VAL A 192 -15.63 -26.04 -3.24
N SER A 193 -16.90 -26.24 -2.86
CA SER A 193 -17.87 -25.14 -2.73
C SER A 193 -18.92 -25.40 -1.66
N THR A 194 -19.64 -24.34 -1.30
CA THR A 194 -20.84 -24.42 -0.44
C THR A 194 -21.90 -25.35 -1.05
N ALA A 195 -22.09 -25.27 -2.37
CA ALA A 195 -23.07 -26.09 -3.08
C ALA A 195 -22.78 -27.59 -2.92
N TRP A 196 -21.51 -27.99 -3.02
CA TRP A 196 -21.12 -29.39 -2.80
C TRP A 196 -21.38 -29.85 -1.37
N LEU A 197 -20.94 -29.09 -0.36
CA LEU A 197 -21.12 -29.44 1.06
C LEU A 197 -22.60 -29.65 1.41
N LEU A 198 -23.47 -28.72 0.99
CA LEU A 198 -24.91 -28.80 1.23
C LEU A 198 -25.53 -30.01 0.51
N LYS A 199 -25.19 -30.21 -0.76
CA LYS A 199 -25.68 -31.35 -1.54
C LYS A 199 -25.24 -32.68 -0.91
N GLU A 200 -23.98 -32.80 -0.53
CA GLU A 200 -23.43 -34.05 -0.01
C GLU A 200 -24.00 -34.39 1.36
N TYR A 201 -24.05 -33.42 2.28
CA TYR A 201 -24.64 -33.63 3.60
C TYR A 201 -26.13 -33.98 3.53
N ASN A 202 -26.90 -33.27 2.70
CA ASN A 202 -28.35 -33.48 2.59
C ASN A 202 -28.73 -34.82 1.91
N LYS A 203 -27.80 -35.53 1.26
CA LYS A 203 -28.04 -36.91 0.78
C LYS A 203 -28.24 -37.91 1.92
N TYR A 204 -27.57 -37.68 3.05
CA TYR A 204 -27.49 -38.62 4.17
C TYR A 204 -28.21 -38.12 5.42
N SER A 205 -28.61 -36.84 5.45
CA SER A 205 -29.33 -36.24 6.57
C SER A 205 -30.85 -36.38 6.45
N ASN A 206 -31.50 -36.74 7.55
CA ASN A 206 -32.96 -36.71 7.68
C ASN A 206 -33.52 -35.29 7.86
N ILE A 207 -32.66 -34.33 8.25
CA ILE A 207 -33.03 -32.92 8.44
C ILE A 207 -32.12 -32.10 7.53
N PRO A 208 -32.60 -31.68 6.35
CA PRO A 208 -31.78 -30.94 5.41
C PRO A 208 -31.42 -29.57 5.97
N VAL A 209 -30.21 -29.11 5.64
CA VAL A 209 -29.71 -27.79 6.01
C VAL A 209 -29.48 -26.93 4.78
N THR A 210 -29.49 -25.61 4.97
CA THR A 210 -29.29 -24.64 3.89
C THR A 210 -27.99 -23.84 4.03
N GLU A 211 -27.32 -23.93 5.18
CA GLU A 211 -26.06 -23.24 5.44
C GLU A 211 -24.95 -24.22 5.87
N VAL A 212 -23.71 -23.97 5.41
CA VAL A 212 -22.53 -24.78 5.83
C VAL A 212 -22.27 -24.66 7.33
N LYS A 213 -22.68 -23.54 7.93
CA LYS A 213 -22.62 -23.32 9.37
C LYS A 213 -23.35 -24.42 10.14
N ASP A 214 -24.54 -24.82 9.69
CA ASP A 214 -25.32 -25.87 10.33
C ASP A 214 -24.59 -27.22 10.30
N ILE A 215 -23.94 -27.55 9.17
CA ILE A 215 -23.12 -28.76 9.04
C ILE A 215 -21.95 -28.71 10.03
N ALA A 216 -21.27 -27.57 10.14
CA ALA A 216 -20.16 -27.39 11.08
C ALA A 216 -20.60 -27.52 12.54
N GLU A 217 -21.74 -26.92 12.94
CA GLU A 217 -22.29 -27.04 14.29
C GLU A 217 -22.63 -28.48 14.65
N LYS A 218 -23.21 -29.22 13.70
CA LYS A 218 -23.52 -30.65 13.86
C LYS A 218 -22.27 -31.51 13.99
N ALA A 219 -21.25 -31.25 13.19
CA ALA A 219 -19.96 -31.91 13.31
C ALA A 219 -19.29 -31.64 14.66
N MET A 220 -19.35 -30.39 15.15
CA MET A 220 -18.88 -30.04 16.50
C MET A 220 -19.68 -30.73 17.61
N ALA A 221 -20.96 -31.02 17.38
CA ALA A 221 -21.81 -31.83 18.26
C ALA A 221 -21.58 -33.35 18.12
N GLY A 222 -20.65 -33.80 17.26
CA GLY A 222 -20.29 -35.20 17.08
C GLY A 222 -21.14 -35.98 16.07
N GLU A 223 -21.92 -35.31 15.23
CA GLU A 223 -22.69 -35.98 14.18
C GLU A 223 -21.76 -36.61 13.12
N GLU A 224 -21.76 -37.95 13.02
CA GLU A 224 -20.85 -38.71 12.15
C GLU A 224 -20.94 -38.30 10.67
N ASN A 225 -22.16 -38.13 10.14
CA ASN A 225 -22.37 -37.72 8.74
C ASN A 225 -21.75 -36.35 8.46
N ALA A 226 -21.88 -35.39 9.38
CA ALA A 226 -21.33 -34.05 9.23
C ALA A 226 -19.79 -34.08 9.25
N LEU A 227 -19.20 -34.86 10.16
CA LEU A 227 -17.75 -35.08 10.23
C LEU A 227 -17.22 -35.70 8.93
N GLN A 228 -17.86 -36.75 8.44
CA GLN A 228 -17.45 -37.44 7.21
C GLN A 228 -17.51 -36.54 5.97
N VAL A 229 -18.55 -35.71 5.85
CA VAL A 229 -18.70 -34.78 4.73
C VAL A 229 -17.60 -33.72 4.74
N LEU A 230 -17.30 -33.14 5.92
CA LEU A 230 -16.23 -32.14 6.05
C LEU A 230 -14.83 -32.74 5.84
N GLU A 231 -14.60 -33.97 6.29
CA GLU A 231 -13.36 -34.69 5.99
C GLU A 231 -13.21 -34.95 4.48
N THR A 232 -14.31 -35.33 3.81
CA THR A 232 -14.31 -35.56 2.36
C THR A 232 -14.09 -34.27 1.58
N PHE A 233 -14.70 -33.17 2.01
CA PHE A 233 -14.41 -31.83 1.48
C PHE A 233 -12.92 -31.48 1.60
N GLY A 234 -12.32 -31.74 2.77
CA GLY A 234 -10.88 -31.56 2.99
C GLY A 234 -10.01 -32.37 2.03
N LYS A 235 -10.41 -33.60 1.71
CA LYS A 235 -9.73 -34.45 0.72
C LYS A 235 -9.81 -33.87 -0.69
N HIS A 236 -10.98 -33.37 -1.08
CA HIS A 236 -11.16 -32.69 -2.38
C HIS A 236 -10.31 -31.43 -2.47
N PHE A 237 -10.38 -30.56 -1.45
CA PHE A 237 -9.58 -29.36 -1.39
C PHE A 237 -8.07 -29.66 -1.47
N ALA A 238 -7.58 -30.62 -0.67
CA ALA A 238 -6.19 -31.05 -0.70
C ALA A 238 -5.75 -31.56 -2.08
N ALA A 239 -6.58 -32.39 -2.73
CA ALA A 239 -6.29 -32.91 -4.07
C ALA A 239 -6.20 -31.80 -5.13
N CYS A 240 -7.03 -30.76 -5.03
CA CYS A 240 -7.00 -29.62 -5.94
C CYS A 240 -5.78 -28.72 -5.70
N ILE A 241 -5.41 -28.47 -4.43
CA ILE A 241 -4.40 -27.44 -4.11
C ILE A 241 -2.95 -27.96 -4.10
N ILE A 242 -2.72 -29.23 -3.73
CA ILE A 242 -1.35 -29.80 -3.59
C ILE A 242 -0.55 -29.77 -4.89
N PRO A 243 -1.11 -30.10 -6.08
CA PRO A 243 -0.36 -29.99 -7.33
C PRO A 243 0.17 -28.59 -7.57
N TRP A 244 -0.63 -27.57 -7.27
CA TRP A 244 -0.26 -26.16 -7.47
C TRP A 244 0.70 -25.64 -6.43
N ILE A 245 0.57 -26.05 -5.16
CA ILE A 245 1.58 -25.78 -4.12
C ILE A 245 2.96 -26.26 -4.58
N LYS A 246 3.04 -27.48 -5.11
CA LYS A 246 4.30 -28.03 -5.62
C LYS A 246 4.80 -27.31 -6.86
N LYS A 247 3.92 -27.13 -7.85
CA LYS A 247 4.28 -26.57 -9.16
C LYS A 247 4.76 -25.13 -9.02
N PHE A 248 4.05 -24.34 -8.24
CA PHE A 248 4.40 -22.95 -7.96
C PHE A 248 5.60 -22.84 -7.02
N GLY A 249 5.82 -23.84 -6.14
CA GLY A 249 6.81 -23.74 -5.07
C GLY A 249 6.34 -22.79 -3.97
N ALA A 250 5.06 -22.88 -3.60
CA ALA A 250 4.46 -22.02 -2.59
C ALA A 250 5.11 -22.27 -1.21
N GLN A 251 5.40 -21.20 -0.50
CA GLN A 251 5.95 -21.20 0.85
C GLN A 251 4.85 -20.94 1.90
N CYS A 252 3.78 -20.26 1.49
CA CYS A 252 2.61 -19.98 2.32
C CYS A 252 1.30 -20.26 1.57
N LEU A 253 0.33 -20.84 2.26
CA LEU A 253 -1.06 -20.96 1.84
C LEU A 253 -1.95 -20.21 2.82
N VAL A 254 -2.64 -19.18 2.34
CA VAL A 254 -3.64 -18.45 3.10
C VAL A 254 -5.03 -18.93 2.71
N ILE A 255 -5.86 -19.28 3.70
CA ILE A 255 -7.22 -19.81 3.51
C ILE A 255 -8.22 -18.84 4.16
N GLY A 256 -9.08 -18.24 3.35
CA GLY A 256 -10.16 -17.37 3.80
C GLY A 256 -11.53 -17.81 3.27
N GLY A 257 -12.54 -16.95 3.46
CA GLY A 257 -13.92 -17.20 3.05
C GLY A 257 -14.80 -17.83 4.12
N SER A 258 -16.11 -17.90 3.87
CA SER A 258 -17.10 -18.32 4.87
C SER A 258 -16.87 -19.75 5.36
N ILE A 259 -16.41 -20.66 4.51
CA ILE A 259 -16.11 -22.06 4.87
C ILE A 259 -14.85 -22.12 5.76
N ALA A 260 -13.87 -21.23 5.57
CA ALA A 260 -12.64 -21.23 6.38
C ALA A 260 -12.89 -21.02 7.89
N LYS A 261 -14.07 -20.49 8.28
CA LYS A 261 -14.49 -20.38 9.68
C LYS A 261 -14.64 -21.74 10.39
N SER A 262 -14.74 -22.84 9.64
CA SER A 262 -14.74 -24.21 10.15
C SER A 262 -13.48 -25.00 9.76
N ALA A 263 -12.35 -24.30 9.51
CA ALA A 263 -11.08 -24.90 9.08
C ALA A 263 -10.64 -26.10 9.92
N GLN A 264 -10.84 -26.07 11.24
CA GLN A 264 -10.47 -27.17 12.13
C GLN A 264 -11.18 -28.51 11.79
N LEU A 265 -12.31 -28.47 11.08
CA LEU A 265 -13.09 -29.66 10.73
C LEU A 265 -12.69 -30.29 9.39
N PHE A 266 -11.96 -29.58 8.52
CA PHE A 266 -11.63 -30.07 7.17
C PHE A 266 -10.14 -29.97 6.80
N THR A 267 -9.29 -29.37 7.63
CA THR A 267 -7.86 -29.19 7.30
C THR A 267 -6.99 -30.42 7.59
N ALA A 268 -7.46 -31.39 8.38
CA ALA A 268 -6.69 -32.61 8.68
C ALA A 268 -6.26 -33.39 7.40
N PRO A 269 -7.15 -33.62 6.40
CA PRO A 269 -6.74 -34.17 5.10
C PRO A 269 -5.68 -33.36 4.35
N LEU A 270 -5.70 -32.02 4.47
CA LEU A 270 -4.69 -31.17 3.85
C LEU A 270 -3.32 -31.38 4.51
N TYR A 271 -3.25 -31.38 5.84
CA TYR A 271 -2.00 -31.66 6.56
C TYR A 271 -1.45 -33.05 6.21
N ALA A 272 -2.29 -34.08 6.21
CA ALA A 272 -1.90 -35.43 5.81
C ALA A 272 -1.37 -35.48 4.36
N ALA A 273 -1.97 -34.70 3.46
CA ALA A 273 -1.50 -34.60 2.08
C ALA A 273 -0.15 -33.87 1.99
N LEU A 274 0.10 -32.81 2.77
CA LEU A 274 1.39 -32.12 2.81
C LEU A 274 2.50 -33.04 3.31
N GLU A 275 2.26 -33.75 4.42
CA GLU A 275 3.21 -34.72 4.99
C GLU A 275 3.54 -35.84 4.00
N LYS A 276 2.52 -36.47 3.41
CA LYS A 276 2.69 -37.53 2.40
C LYS A 276 3.55 -37.07 1.21
N ASN A 277 3.49 -35.79 0.89
CA ASN A 277 4.19 -35.20 -0.24
C ASN A 277 5.52 -34.54 0.13
N ASN A 278 5.95 -34.60 1.40
CA ASN A 278 7.14 -33.94 1.94
C ASN A 278 7.18 -32.43 1.63
N ILE A 279 6.03 -31.75 1.74
CA ILE A 279 5.92 -30.32 1.49
C ILE A 279 5.99 -29.57 2.82
N GLN A 280 6.97 -28.67 2.94
CA GLN A 280 6.99 -27.66 4.02
C GLN A 280 6.24 -26.43 3.55
N LEU A 281 5.15 -26.08 4.23
CA LEU A 281 4.27 -24.98 3.85
C LEU A 281 3.71 -24.34 5.12
N LYS A 282 3.78 -23.01 5.22
CA LYS A 282 3.02 -22.29 6.24
C LYS A 282 1.55 -22.26 5.81
N ILE A 283 0.63 -22.68 6.69
CA ILE A 283 -0.81 -22.48 6.48
C ILE A 283 -1.28 -21.38 7.42
N LYS A 284 -1.99 -20.40 6.88
CA LYS A 284 -2.67 -19.35 7.64
C LYS A 284 -4.17 -19.40 7.36
N ILE A 285 -4.98 -19.47 8.41
CA ILE A 285 -6.42 -19.22 8.30
C ILE A 285 -6.64 -17.72 8.50
N SER A 286 -7.22 -17.05 7.51
CA SER A 286 -7.45 -15.60 7.57
C SER A 286 -8.49 -15.25 8.64
N THR A 287 -8.19 -14.21 9.42
CA THR A 287 -9.10 -13.59 10.38
C THR A 287 -9.65 -12.24 9.89
N LEU A 288 -9.05 -11.67 8.83
CA LEU A 288 -9.38 -10.35 8.29
C LEU A 288 -10.52 -10.38 7.28
N MET A 289 -10.65 -11.48 6.53
CA MET A 289 -11.76 -11.71 5.59
C MET A 289 -11.98 -10.54 4.61
N GLU A 290 -13.09 -9.81 4.72
CA GLU A 290 -13.43 -8.69 3.84
C GLU A 290 -12.45 -7.51 3.95
N ILE A 291 -11.82 -7.34 5.13
CA ILE A 291 -10.78 -6.32 5.33
C ILE A 291 -9.59 -6.57 4.39
N SER A 292 -9.22 -7.84 4.16
CA SER A 292 -8.13 -8.18 3.23
C SER A 292 -8.48 -7.84 1.79
N ALA A 293 -9.73 -8.07 1.36
CA ALA A 293 -10.17 -7.67 0.03
C ALA A 293 -10.15 -6.14 -0.14
N ILE A 294 -10.60 -5.38 0.86
CA ILE A 294 -10.61 -3.92 0.85
C ILE A 294 -9.20 -3.33 0.81
N THR A 295 -8.32 -3.79 1.71
CA THR A 295 -6.92 -3.32 1.77
C THR A 295 -6.12 -3.73 0.54
N GLY A 296 -6.32 -4.95 0.04
CA GLY A 296 -5.74 -5.40 -1.21
C GLY A 296 -6.23 -4.60 -2.42
N ALA A 297 -7.53 -4.27 -2.48
CA ALA A 297 -8.06 -3.41 -3.53
C ALA A 297 -7.44 -2.00 -3.47
N ALA A 298 -7.32 -1.43 -2.28
CA ALA A 298 -6.65 -0.13 -2.09
C ALA A 298 -5.18 -0.17 -2.55
N SER A 299 -4.48 -1.28 -2.31
CA SER A 299 -3.07 -1.45 -2.72
C SER A 299 -2.80 -1.39 -4.23
N LEU A 300 -3.83 -1.60 -5.04
CA LEU A 300 -3.73 -1.45 -6.50
C LEU A 300 -3.43 0.00 -6.91
N VAL A 301 -3.84 0.97 -6.08
CA VAL A 301 -3.58 2.39 -6.29
C VAL A 301 -2.15 2.69 -5.85
N HIS A 302 -1.23 2.75 -6.81
CA HIS A 302 0.14 3.16 -6.55
C HIS A 302 0.16 4.68 -6.34
N THR A 303 0.53 5.12 -5.14
CA THR A 303 0.82 6.54 -4.88
C THR A 303 2.33 6.75 -4.95
N ALA A 304 2.78 7.88 -5.51
CA ALA A 304 4.19 8.22 -5.52
C ALA A 304 4.69 8.33 -4.06
N GLY A 305 5.49 7.35 -3.61
CA GLY A 305 5.99 7.26 -2.23
C GLY A 305 5.45 6.09 -1.41
N THR A 306 4.51 5.29 -1.94
CA THR A 306 4.00 4.08 -1.26
C THR A 306 4.48 2.85 -2.01
N SER A 307 5.69 2.41 -1.69
CA SER A 307 6.06 1.02 -1.89
C SER A 307 5.27 0.19 -0.88
N LEU A 308 4.44 -0.74 -1.35
CA LEU A 308 4.02 -1.89 -0.55
C LEU A 308 5.26 -2.55 0.08
N PRO A 309 5.15 -3.33 1.16
CA PRO A 309 6.27 -4.15 1.65
C PRO A 309 6.83 -5.15 0.60
N ALA A 310 6.28 -5.20 -0.62
CA ALA A 310 7.08 -5.48 -1.79
C ALA A 310 6.77 -4.48 -2.90
N ASP A 311 7.55 -3.41 -2.98
CA ASP A 311 8.22 -2.93 -4.20
C ASP A 311 9.05 -1.68 -3.85
N ASP A 312 10.20 -1.87 -3.18
CA ASP A 312 11.33 -0.95 -3.34
C ASP A 312 12.69 -1.67 -3.19
N SER A 313 12.80 -2.81 -3.88
CA SER A 313 14.04 -3.36 -4.42
C SER A 313 13.67 -4.50 -5.38
N ARG A 314 14.16 -4.58 -6.62
CA ARG A 314 15.57 -4.51 -6.97
C ARG A 314 15.77 -3.91 -8.37
N GLN A 315 15.80 -2.59 -8.44
CA GLN A 315 16.95 -1.97 -9.06
C GLN A 315 17.65 -1.25 -7.88
N TRP A 316 18.91 -1.45 -7.48
CA TRP A 316 20.14 -1.47 -8.28
C TRP A 316 21.31 -2.11 -7.51
N ARG A 317 22.03 -3.03 -8.18
CA ARG A 317 23.49 -3.04 -8.44
C ARG A 317 23.72 -4.12 -9.51
N LYS A 318 24.36 -3.79 -10.64
CA LYS A 318 24.90 -4.80 -11.57
C LYS A 318 26.23 -5.35 -11.03
N SER A 319 26.30 -5.69 -9.75
CA SER A 319 27.50 -6.25 -9.13
C SER A 319 27.14 -7.40 -8.20
N SER A 320 28.09 -8.30 -7.97
CA SER A 320 27.95 -9.49 -7.12
C SER A 320 27.96 -9.18 -5.61
N GLN A 321 27.81 -7.91 -5.21
CA GLN A 321 27.80 -7.51 -3.80
C GLN A 321 26.37 -7.47 -3.26
N ALA A 322 26.19 -8.00 -2.05
CA ALA A 322 24.92 -7.94 -1.32
C ALA A 322 24.52 -6.48 -1.01
N LEU A 323 23.22 -6.25 -0.82
CA LEU A 323 22.68 -4.96 -0.41
C LEU A 323 23.08 -4.64 1.03
N LEU A 324 23.26 -3.35 1.33
CA LEU A 324 23.55 -2.87 2.68
C LEU A 324 22.39 -3.26 3.61
N PRO A 325 22.64 -3.95 4.73
CA PRO A 325 21.59 -4.35 5.65
C PRO A 325 20.99 -3.14 6.37
N ALA A 326 19.67 -3.16 6.60
CA ALA A 326 18.95 -2.09 7.30
C ALA A 326 19.32 -1.99 8.80
N LYS A 327 19.84 -3.07 9.38
CA LYS A 327 20.38 -3.13 10.74
C LYS A 327 21.65 -3.96 10.73
N ILE A 328 22.65 -3.52 11.47
CA ILE A 328 23.92 -4.22 11.62
C ILE A 328 23.95 -4.78 13.03
N GLU A 329 23.99 -6.12 13.15
CA GLU A 329 23.92 -6.80 14.45
C GLU A 329 25.23 -6.75 15.23
N ASN A 330 26.37 -6.62 14.53
CA ASN A 330 27.69 -6.55 15.16
C ASN A 330 28.30 -5.16 14.99
N THR A 331 28.37 -4.40 16.09
CA THR A 331 28.84 -3.01 16.07
C THR A 331 30.29 -2.84 16.54
N GLU A 332 30.99 -3.93 16.86
CA GLU A 332 32.39 -3.91 17.27
C GLU A 332 33.32 -3.91 16.05
N LEU A 333 33.94 -2.77 15.76
CA LEU A 333 34.95 -2.63 14.71
C LEU A 333 36.35 -2.88 15.29
N THR A 334 37.08 -3.88 14.78
CA THR A 334 38.50 -4.06 15.09
C THR A 334 39.33 -3.02 14.32
N PRO A 335 40.16 -2.20 14.98
CA PRO A 335 40.99 -1.21 14.28
C PRO A 335 41.90 -1.86 13.23
N GLY A 336 41.76 -1.44 11.97
CA GLY A 336 42.58 -1.94 10.86
C GLY A 336 41.94 -3.07 10.04
N GLU A 337 40.74 -3.55 10.40
CA GLU A 337 39.96 -4.49 9.59
C GLU A 337 38.98 -3.75 8.67
N TYR A 338 38.71 -4.34 7.50
CA TYR A 338 37.81 -3.78 6.50
C TYR A 338 36.39 -4.34 6.68
N ASP A 339 35.47 -3.48 7.10
CA ASP A 339 34.04 -3.79 7.13
C ASP A 339 33.40 -3.46 5.78
N ILE A 340 32.66 -4.42 5.23
CA ILE A 340 31.92 -4.26 3.97
C ILE A 340 30.66 -3.40 4.14
N TYR A 341 30.22 -3.15 5.38
CA TYR A 341 29.08 -2.31 5.74
C TYR A 341 29.53 -1.24 6.74
N PRO A 342 30.39 -0.29 6.35
CA PRO A 342 30.87 0.73 7.27
C PRO A 342 29.70 1.53 7.83
N PHE A 343 29.55 1.51 9.14
CA PHE A 343 28.59 2.32 9.86
C PHE A 343 29.32 3.18 10.89
N TYR A 344 28.69 4.28 11.28
CA TYR A 344 29.18 5.13 12.34
C TYR A 344 28.07 5.28 13.38
N ASN A 345 28.34 4.84 14.61
CA ASN A 345 27.40 5.04 15.68
C ASN A 345 27.43 6.51 16.11
N ILE A 346 26.33 7.22 15.84
CA ILE A 346 26.14 8.63 16.20
C ILE A 346 25.67 8.82 17.66
N GLY A 347 25.42 7.72 18.39
CA GLY A 347 24.90 7.71 19.75
C GLY A 347 23.38 7.78 19.83
N GLU A 348 22.84 7.53 21.02
CA GLU A 348 21.42 7.76 21.32
C GLU A 348 21.12 9.27 21.32
N ASN A 349 19.90 9.65 20.95
CA ASN A 349 19.44 11.06 20.90
C ASN A 349 20.25 11.96 19.95
N ALA A 350 20.76 11.41 18.86
CA ALA A 350 21.43 12.19 17.80
C ALA A 350 20.49 12.55 16.63
N ILE A 351 19.35 11.87 16.48
CA ILE A 351 18.34 12.11 15.43
C ILE A 351 17.06 12.58 16.09
N PHE A 352 16.51 13.68 15.58
CA PHE A 352 15.24 14.24 16.00
C PHE A 352 14.37 14.50 14.78
N SER A 353 13.05 14.62 14.99
CA SER A 353 12.08 14.85 13.91
C SER A 353 11.10 15.95 14.28
N GLY A 354 10.72 16.76 13.29
CA GLY A 354 9.73 17.82 13.40
C GLY A 354 10.30 19.16 13.89
N TYR A 355 9.58 20.23 13.56
CA TYR A 355 9.95 21.62 13.86
C TYR A 355 10.08 21.91 15.36
N GLU A 356 9.28 21.27 16.22
CA GLU A 356 9.39 21.44 17.67
C GLU A 356 10.79 21.08 18.20
N SER A 357 11.34 19.96 17.75
CA SER A 357 12.67 19.50 18.17
C SER A 357 13.79 20.41 17.64
N LEU A 358 13.63 20.91 16.42
CA LEU A 358 14.54 21.87 15.81
C LEU A 358 14.52 23.21 16.56
N THR A 359 13.34 23.73 16.89
CA THR A 359 13.17 24.95 17.69
C THR A 359 13.86 24.80 19.04
N LYS A 360 13.69 23.66 19.74
CA LYS A 360 14.39 23.40 21.02
C LYS A 360 15.90 23.52 20.88
N TRP A 361 16.48 22.96 19.82
CA TRP A 361 17.92 23.08 19.55
C TRP A 361 18.34 24.53 19.24
N ILE A 362 17.51 25.27 18.50
CA ILE A 362 17.78 26.68 18.14
C ILE A 362 17.70 27.58 19.37
N THR A 363 16.76 27.34 20.30
CA THR A 363 16.56 28.17 21.50
C THR A 363 17.80 28.24 22.40
N ASP A 364 18.66 27.22 22.38
CA ASP A 364 19.92 27.21 23.12
C ASP A 364 21.02 28.07 22.45
N LYS A 365 20.74 28.70 21.30
CA LYS A 365 21.69 29.44 20.47
C LYS A 365 21.27 30.88 20.29
N LYS A 366 22.26 31.79 20.29
CA LYS A 366 22.04 33.20 20.03
C LYS A 366 21.94 33.54 18.54
N THR A 367 22.78 32.91 17.72
CA THR A 367 22.89 33.14 16.28
C THR A 367 22.86 31.81 15.53
N VAL A 368 22.03 31.71 14.50
CA VAL A 368 21.84 30.47 13.71
C VAL A 368 21.76 30.79 12.21
N SER A 369 22.44 30.00 11.40
CA SER A 369 22.24 29.96 9.95
C SER A 369 21.42 28.73 9.58
N ILE A 370 20.38 28.91 8.77
CA ILE A 370 19.63 27.82 8.15
C ILE A 370 19.89 27.91 6.64
N ASP A 371 20.88 27.12 6.19
CA ASP A 371 21.31 27.06 4.79
C ASP A 371 20.73 25.82 4.11
N GLY A 372 20.72 25.78 2.77
CA GLY A 372 20.16 24.67 2.03
C GLY A 372 19.90 24.98 0.57
N TYR A 373 19.22 24.06 -0.08
CA TYR A 373 18.95 24.14 -1.52
C TYR A 373 17.94 25.23 -1.88
N GLY A 374 18.12 25.88 -3.03
CA GLY A 374 17.27 27.00 -3.49
C GLY A 374 15.80 26.64 -3.74
N GLY A 375 15.47 25.36 -3.84
CA GLY A 375 14.10 24.86 -3.98
C GLY A 375 13.31 24.75 -2.67
N ASN A 376 13.91 25.06 -1.52
CA ASN A 376 13.24 25.04 -0.23
C ASN A 376 12.24 26.19 -0.09
N ASP A 377 11.11 25.93 0.55
CA ASP A 377 10.12 26.96 0.91
C ASP A 377 10.54 27.64 2.23
N TRP A 378 11.37 28.67 2.11
CA TRP A 378 11.97 29.37 3.25
C TRP A 378 10.96 30.11 4.12
N GLU A 379 9.87 30.60 3.52
CA GLU A 379 8.76 31.24 4.23
C GLU A 379 8.01 30.21 5.07
N ALA A 380 7.68 29.04 4.52
CA ALA A 380 7.02 27.98 5.27
C ALA A 380 7.87 27.47 6.45
N ILE A 381 9.19 27.31 6.27
CA ILE A 381 10.12 26.94 7.35
C ILE A 381 10.10 28.02 8.45
N LYS A 382 10.19 29.29 8.07
CA LYS A 382 10.11 30.41 9.00
C LYS A 382 8.78 30.41 9.76
N GLU A 383 7.65 30.33 9.07
CA GLU A 383 6.31 30.32 9.67
C GLU A 383 6.18 29.19 10.71
N LYS A 384 6.63 27.98 10.36
CA LYS A 384 6.55 26.83 11.27
C LYS A 384 7.45 26.98 12.48
N LEU A 385 8.65 27.51 12.33
CA LEU A 385 9.53 27.77 13.48
C LEU A 385 8.98 28.92 14.36
N ASP A 386 8.45 29.98 13.75
CA ASP A 386 7.82 31.10 14.45
C ASP A 386 6.63 30.68 15.33
N GLU A 387 5.81 29.73 14.86
CA GLU A 387 4.72 29.15 15.68
C GLU A 387 5.25 28.66 17.04
N TYR A 388 6.39 27.99 17.07
CA TYR A 388 7.00 27.48 18.30
C TYR A 388 7.79 28.55 19.07
N PHE A 389 8.47 29.48 18.40
CA PHE A 389 9.15 30.58 19.10
C PHE A 389 8.17 31.48 19.84
N GLN A 390 7.02 31.78 19.24
CA GLN A 390 5.95 32.57 19.86
C GLN A 390 5.35 31.86 21.07
N GLN A 391 5.12 30.55 20.99
CA GLN A 391 4.66 29.74 22.14
C GLN A 391 5.63 29.79 23.33
N ASN A 392 6.92 30.01 23.08
CA ASN A 392 7.96 30.14 24.10
C ASN A 392 8.29 31.61 24.46
N ASN A 393 7.51 32.59 23.96
CA ASN A 393 7.73 34.04 24.16
C ASN A 393 9.14 34.53 23.76
N LEU A 394 9.72 33.96 22.70
CA LEU A 394 11.04 34.36 22.19
C LEU A 394 10.91 35.39 21.05
N ASN A 395 11.72 36.45 21.11
CA ASN A 395 11.83 37.45 20.05
C ASN A 395 12.94 37.05 19.06
N VAL A 396 12.56 36.74 17.82
CA VAL A 396 13.48 36.24 16.78
C VAL A 396 13.65 37.25 15.65
N GLN A 397 14.89 37.60 15.32
CA GLN A 397 15.21 38.38 14.13
C GLN A 397 15.48 37.46 12.95
N TRP A 398 14.64 37.56 11.91
CA TRP A 398 14.83 36.84 10.66
C TRP A 398 15.52 37.71 9.61
N THR A 399 16.52 37.14 8.94
CA THR A 399 17.18 37.77 7.79
C THR A 399 17.24 36.75 6.66
N PHE A 400 16.59 37.06 5.53
CA PHE A 400 16.62 36.19 4.37
C PHE A 400 17.84 36.48 3.50
N THR A 401 18.54 35.44 3.06
CA THR A 401 19.71 35.60 2.18
C THR A 401 19.34 36.17 0.82
N SER A 402 18.09 35.99 0.38
CA SER A 402 17.55 36.55 -0.86
C SER A 402 17.65 38.07 -0.91
N SER A 403 17.63 38.75 0.24
CA SER A 403 17.81 40.21 0.33
C SER A 403 19.22 40.68 -0.06
N PHE A 404 20.20 39.77 -0.11
CA PHE A 404 21.59 40.07 -0.47
C PHE A 404 21.99 39.52 -1.84
N LEU A 405 21.06 38.91 -2.58
CA LEU A 405 21.31 38.51 -3.96
C LEU A 405 21.62 39.74 -4.81
N LYS A 406 22.56 39.59 -5.74
CA LYS A 406 22.77 40.59 -6.77
C LYS A 406 21.50 40.73 -7.63
N PRO A 407 21.26 41.91 -8.22
CA PRO A 407 20.14 42.09 -9.12
C PRO A 407 20.13 41.05 -10.25
N GLU A 408 18.93 40.61 -10.66
CA GLU A 408 18.73 39.58 -11.69
C GLU A 408 19.50 39.88 -12.97
N ALA A 409 19.55 41.14 -13.41
CA ALA A 409 20.31 41.56 -14.59
C ALA A 409 21.83 41.25 -14.46
N ALA A 410 22.42 41.51 -13.29
CA ALA A 410 23.82 41.24 -13.03
C ALA A 410 24.09 39.72 -12.96
N ILE A 411 23.20 38.96 -12.32
CA ILE A 411 23.31 37.49 -12.28
C ILE A 411 23.20 36.91 -13.69
N THR A 412 22.25 37.39 -14.49
CA THR A 412 22.05 36.97 -15.88
C THR A 412 23.31 37.24 -16.71
N GLU A 413 23.89 38.44 -16.59
CA GLU A 413 25.14 38.79 -17.27
C GLU A 413 26.29 37.87 -16.84
N MET A 414 26.39 37.52 -15.56
CA MET A 414 27.41 36.62 -15.05
C MET A 414 27.26 35.18 -15.57
N VAL A 415 26.03 34.67 -15.69
CA VAL A 415 25.80 33.29 -16.15
C VAL A 415 25.82 33.16 -17.68
N THR A 416 25.52 34.24 -18.42
CA THR A 416 25.41 34.25 -19.89
C THR A 416 26.59 33.60 -20.61
N PRO A 417 27.87 33.86 -20.24
CA PRO A 417 29.02 33.21 -20.89
C PRO A 417 29.03 31.67 -20.80
N PHE A 418 28.24 31.10 -19.89
CA PHE A 418 28.18 29.67 -19.62
C PHE A 418 26.93 28.99 -20.17
N LEU A 419 25.90 29.73 -20.60
CA LEU A 419 24.60 29.15 -20.99
C LEU A 419 24.56 28.57 -22.43
N GLY A 420 25.60 28.80 -23.23
CA GLY A 420 25.63 28.40 -24.64
C GLY A 420 24.81 29.34 -25.54
N GLU A 421 24.71 29.00 -26.83
CA GLU A 421 23.91 29.79 -27.77
C GLU A 421 22.40 29.62 -27.51
N PRO A 422 21.55 30.62 -27.83
CA PRO A 422 20.11 30.49 -27.70
C PRO A 422 19.56 29.23 -28.41
N GLY A 423 18.91 28.33 -27.64
CA GLY A 423 18.39 27.05 -28.14
C GLY A 423 19.37 25.88 -28.06
N ALA A 424 20.61 26.10 -27.61
CA ALA A 424 21.54 25.02 -27.31
C ALA A 424 21.07 24.23 -26.09
N VAL A 425 21.21 22.90 -26.16
CA VAL A 425 20.96 21.99 -25.03
C VAL A 425 22.12 22.00 -24.03
N TRP A 426 23.29 22.50 -24.45
CA TRP A 426 24.54 22.42 -23.70
C TRP A 426 25.19 23.79 -23.53
N GLY A 427 25.51 24.12 -22.27
CA GLY A 427 26.39 25.22 -21.89
C GLY A 427 27.82 24.76 -21.56
N THR A 428 28.63 25.65 -21.00
CA THR A 428 29.96 25.31 -20.45
C THR A 428 29.92 25.27 -18.93
N ARG A 429 30.83 24.51 -18.31
CA ARG A 429 30.94 24.47 -16.85
C ARG A 429 31.30 25.86 -16.32
N THR A 430 30.46 26.41 -15.44
CA THR A 430 30.73 27.71 -14.82
C THR A 430 31.93 27.67 -13.89
N SER A 431 32.71 28.76 -13.90
CA SER A 431 33.76 29.03 -12.90
C SER A 431 33.23 29.80 -11.69
N LEU A 432 31.95 30.18 -11.69
CA LEU A 432 31.30 30.90 -10.60
C LEU A 432 31.10 29.97 -9.40
N THR A 433 31.11 30.57 -8.22
CA THR A 433 30.84 29.97 -6.92
C THR A 433 29.62 30.62 -6.29
N LEU A 434 29.05 30.00 -5.25
CA LEU A 434 27.86 30.52 -4.59
C LEU A 434 28.03 31.99 -4.13
N LYS A 435 29.23 32.34 -3.64
CA LYS A 435 29.57 33.70 -3.19
C LYS A 435 29.41 34.76 -4.27
N ASP A 436 29.64 34.40 -5.54
CA ASP A 436 29.64 35.37 -6.62
C ASP A 436 28.24 35.96 -6.86
N PHE A 437 27.18 35.23 -6.49
CA PHE A 437 25.79 35.66 -6.68
C PHE A 437 25.27 36.62 -5.60
N TYR A 438 26.04 36.84 -4.53
CA TYR A 438 25.62 37.65 -3.38
C TYR A 438 26.53 38.87 -3.18
N ASN A 439 25.98 39.89 -2.53
CA ASN A 439 26.76 40.97 -1.93
C ASN A 439 27.34 40.45 -0.61
N THR A 440 28.49 39.76 -0.68
CA THR A 440 29.07 39.04 0.45
C THR A 440 29.47 39.92 1.62
N ASP A 441 29.84 41.18 1.36
CA ASP A 441 30.22 42.13 2.40
C ASP A 441 29.02 42.46 3.30
N ASP A 442 27.82 42.55 2.72
CA ASP A 442 26.58 42.84 3.45
C ASP A 442 26.15 41.65 4.31
N ILE A 443 26.25 40.43 3.77
CA ILE A 443 25.97 39.19 4.53
C ILE A 443 26.98 39.02 5.67
N ALA A 444 28.27 39.27 5.42
CA ALA A 444 29.31 39.16 6.42
C ALA A 444 29.22 40.27 7.50
N ALA A 445 28.57 41.40 7.19
CA ALA A 445 28.32 42.48 8.13
C ALA A 445 27.20 42.17 9.14
N ILE A 446 26.43 41.09 8.95
CA ILE A 446 25.43 40.64 9.93
C ILE A 446 26.17 40.23 11.22
N LYS A 447 25.90 40.97 12.30
CA LYS A 447 26.50 40.75 13.61
C LYS A 447 25.46 40.42 14.67
N GLU A 448 25.95 39.73 15.69
CA GLU A 448 25.20 39.48 16.91
C GLU A 448 24.74 40.81 17.54
N ASN A 449 23.48 40.86 18.00
CA ASN A 449 22.90 42.02 18.68
C ASN A 449 22.01 41.55 19.85
N ASP A 450 22.02 42.32 20.94
CA ASP A 450 21.29 42.03 22.18
C ASP A 450 19.80 42.41 22.13
N ALA A 451 19.32 43.07 21.07
CA ALA A 451 17.91 43.47 20.97
C ALA A 451 16.92 42.31 20.71
N HIS A 452 17.40 41.12 20.34
CA HIS A 452 16.58 39.95 20.03
C HIS A 452 17.12 38.73 20.77
N ASP A 453 16.26 37.79 21.16
CA ASP A 453 16.70 36.58 21.86
C ASP A 453 17.50 35.68 20.93
N ILE A 454 17.06 35.57 19.67
CA ILE A 454 17.68 34.73 18.63
C ILE A 454 17.76 35.52 17.32
N GLN A 455 18.84 35.35 16.58
CA GLN A 455 19.00 35.88 15.22
C GLN A 455 19.24 34.75 14.24
N ILE A 456 18.40 34.68 13.21
CA ILE A 456 18.42 33.62 12.20
C ILE A 456 18.64 34.22 10.82
N VAL A 457 19.71 33.76 10.15
CA VAL A 457 19.91 33.97 8.72
C VAL A 457 19.41 32.72 8.00
N ILE A 458 18.43 32.87 7.11
CA ILE A 458 17.78 31.74 6.43
C ILE A 458 17.82 31.91 4.92
N GLY A 459 18.06 30.79 4.22
CA GLY A 459 18.05 30.73 2.77
C GLY A 459 19.33 30.14 2.20
N THR A 460 19.32 29.87 0.91
CA THR A 460 20.53 29.42 0.21
C THR A 460 21.66 30.42 0.40
N GLY A 461 22.84 29.92 0.77
CA GLY A 461 23.99 30.75 1.08
C GLY A 461 23.97 31.34 2.49
N ALA A 462 23.11 30.88 3.41
CA ALA A 462 23.10 31.39 4.78
C ALA A 462 24.42 31.11 5.53
N ALA A 463 25.16 30.05 5.16
CA ALA A 463 26.49 29.77 5.67
C ALA A 463 27.55 30.80 5.23
N LEU A 464 27.21 31.73 4.32
CA LEU A 464 28.05 32.90 4.03
C LEU A 464 27.98 33.93 5.16
N SER A 465 26.97 33.86 6.03
CA SER A 465 26.98 34.58 7.29
C SER A 465 28.03 33.94 8.22
N GLN A 466 28.74 34.76 8.99
CA GLN A 466 29.82 34.26 9.86
C GLN A 466 29.30 33.61 11.17
N PHE A 467 28.04 33.17 11.19
CA PHE A 467 27.44 32.53 12.35
C PHE A 467 27.98 31.11 12.51
N LYS A 468 28.25 30.73 13.77
CA LYS A 468 28.90 29.45 14.10
C LYS A 468 27.94 28.27 14.05
N ASN A 469 26.66 28.48 14.34
CA ASN A 469 25.66 27.43 14.39
C ASN A 469 24.97 27.37 13.03
N ILE A 470 25.22 26.31 12.27
CA ILE A 470 24.68 26.14 10.92
C ILE A 470 23.82 24.88 10.89
N ILE A 471 22.62 25.02 10.37
CA ILE A 471 21.69 23.96 10.04
C ILE A 471 21.64 23.88 8.50
N TYR A 472 21.69 22.68 7.96
CA TYR A 472 21.48 22.43 6.53
C TYR A 472 20.14 21.76 6.31
N VAL A 473 19.33 22.29 5.38
CA VAL A 473 17.99 21.80 5.01
C VAL A 473 17.85 21.49 3.54
#